data_AF-A0A8J8J0C1-F1
#
_entry.id   AF-A0A8J8J0C1-F1
#
_cell.length_a   1.000
_cell.length_b   1.000
_cell.length_c   1.000
_cell.angle_alpha   90.00
_cell.angle_beta   90.00
_cell.angle_gamma   90.00
#
_symmetry.space_group_name_H-M   'P 1'
#
loop_
_entity.id
_entity.type
_entity.pdbx_description
1 polymer ?
#
loop_
_entity_poly.entity_id
_entity_poly.type
_entity_poly.pdbx_seq_one_letter_code
_entity_poly.pdbx_strand_id
1 'polypeptide(L)'
;MIEMGVYHVSGLGTSPGALTMPLTCVYILRAAARLGHNGASNFFALSGERERKGSYEKNRGEPEAIIAFDSKEAIEGKLKLNYQSNWFRMTGGKQEAIGEPIKKYLCKLLDHLNKILEREGAGGLNHPGYFYLIGVDYQDFEDVLDKAGLVFHGLRRKEVWVNLIGGSNQINLALMLAGNYTMVPSRYYYVFQNELTLEPSWVKGLPQNARDIKKAADRILDEWRDILPINLGFGPILNELGRKFFVEKKKLLSKREVINILAKNGYTEKFLPKLITSGYIVPEGEDAFKAGPTLERIAGDFSKFPEYQNSITDFGKVRENLGDSIKEVEFKC
;
A
#
# COMPACT_ATOMS: atom_id res chain seq x y z
N MET A 1 22.79 15.86 5.58
CA MET A 1 21.97 15.31 4.48
C MET A 1 20.81 14.60 5.13
N ILE A 2 19.57 14.97 4.82
CA ILE A 2 18.39 14.24 5.30
C ILE A 2 18.19 13.09 4.30
N GLU A 3 18.31 11.85 4.75
CA GLU A 3 17.91 10.69 3.96
C GLU A 3 16.39 10.79 3.76
N MET A 4 15.96 10.79 2.50
CA MET A 4 14.54 10.83 2.13
C MET A 4 14.12 9.43 1.72
N GLY A 5 13.05 8.93 2.33
CA GLY A 5 12.45 7.64 2.01
C GLY A 5 10.97 7.60 2.36
N VAL A 6 10.39 6.39 2.36
CA VAL A 6 8.96 6.15 2.50
C VAL A 6 8.60 5.91 3.96
N TYR A 7 7.54 6.58 4.43
CA TYR A 7 6.93 6.31 5.72
C TYR A 7 5.86 5.23 5.53
N HIS A 8 6.10 4.05 6.10
CA HIS A 8 5.11 2.97 6.10
C HIS A 8 4.23 3.10 7.34
N VAL A 9 2.93 3.32 7.15
CA VAL A 9 1.94 3.41 8.23
C VAL A 9 1.07 2.16 8.19
N SER A 10 0.84 1.52 9.33
CA SER A 10 0.09 0.26 9.40
C SER A 10 -0.77 0.20 10.65
N GLY A 11 -1.91 -0.47 10.55
CA GLY A 11 -2.51 -1.14 11.71
C GLY A 11 -1.67 -2.36 12.06
N LEU A 12 -1.51 -2.62 13.35
CA LEU A 12 -1.03 -3.88 13.88
C LEU A 12 -2.17 -4.56 14.62
N GLY A 13 -2.22 -5.87 14.48
CA GLY A 13 -2.97 -6.73 15.38
C GLY A 13 -1.98 -7.63 16.12
N THR A 14 -2.49 -8.70 16.71
CA THR A 14 -1.66 -9.68 17.44
C THR A 14 -0.70 -10.51 16.58
N SER A 15 -0.58 -10.19 15.29
CA SER A 15 0.29 -10.87 14.31
C SER A 15 1.38 -9.92 13.82
N PRO A 16 2.64 -10.11 14.25
CA PRO A 16 3.80 -9.41 13.66
C PRO A 16 3.89 -9.56 12.13
N GLY A 17 3.38 -10.68 11.60
CA GLY A 17 3.34 -11.01 10.18
C GLY A 17 2.62 -9.95 9.34
N ALA A 18 1.62 -9.28 9.92
CA ALA A 18 0.88 -8.23 9.25
C ALA A 18 1.76 -7.06 8.77
N LEU A 19 2.90 -6.83 9.45
CA LEU A 19 3.86 -5.80 9.07
C LEU A 19 5.10 -6.38 8.41
N THR A 20 5.62 -7.52 8.89
CA THR A 20 6.83 -8.11 8.31
C THR A 20 6.59 -8.63 6.89
N MET A 21 5.45 -9.27 6.62
CA MET A 21 5.15 -9.85 5.32
C MET A 21 5.14 -8.82 4.18
N PRO A 22 4.38 -7.70 4.27
CA PRO A 22 4.43 -6.67 3.24
C PRO A 22 5.79 -6.00 3.12
N LEU A 23 6.47 -5.75 4.24
CA LEU A 23 7.81 -5.16 4.19
C LEU A 23 8.82 -6.10 3.54
N THR A 24 8.70 -7.42 3.73
CA THR A 24 9.46 -8.41 2.98
C THR A 24 9.28 -8.25 1.48
N CYS A 25 8.03 -8.05 1.03
CA CYS A 25 7.73 -7.79 -0.37
C CYS A 25 8.46 -6.53 -0.86
N VAL A 26 8.35 -5.43 -0.11
CA VAL A 26 9.02 -4.16 -0.44
C VAL A 26 10.55 -4.34 -0.53
N TYR A 27 11.18 -5.00 0.44
CA TYR A 27 12.63 -5.21 0.42
C TYR A 27 13.10 -6.13 -0.69
N ILE A 28 12.35 -7.19 -1.02
CA ILE A 28 12.66 -8.05 -2.17
C ILE A 28 12.54 -7.27 -3.48
N LEU A 29 11.49 -6.46 -3.65
CA LEU A 29 11.34 -5.60 -4.82
C LEU A 29 12.50 -4.59 -4.90
N ARG A 30 12.92 -3.99 -3.78
CA ARG A 30 14.08 -3.08 -3.76
C ARG A 30 15.37 -3.80 -4.16
N ALA A 31 15.63 -4.98 -3.61
CA ALA A 31 16.78 -5.79 -3.99
C ALA A 31 16.75 -6.13 -5.49
N ALA A 32 15.58 -6.53 -6.01
CA ALA A 32 15.41 -6.85 -7.43
C ALA A 32 15.65 -5.63 -8.33
N ALA A 33 15.15 -4.46 -7.95
CA ALA A 33 15.38 -3.21 -8.69
C ALA A 33 16.88 -2.89 -8.80
N ARG A 34 17.63 -3.03 -7.71
CA ARG A 34 19.10 -2.86 -7.70
C ARG A 34 19.83 -3.88 -8.57
N LEU A 35 19.28 -5.09 -8.69
CA LEU A 35 19.77 -6.13 -9.60
C LEU A 35 19.27 -5.96 -11.06
N GLY A 36 18.67 -4.81 -11.40
CA GLY A 36 18.23 -4.48 -12.75
C GLY A 36 16.89 -5.12 -13.16
N HIS A 37 16.01 -5.42 -12.20
CA HIS A 37 14.67 -5.96 -12.51
C HIS A 37 13.71 -4.85 -12.95
N ASN A 38 13.35 -4.81 -14.24
CA ASN A 38 12.53 -3.74 -14.81
C ASN A 38 11.17 -3.54 -14.11
N GLY A 39 10.44 -4.62 -13.83
CA GLY A 39 9.14 -4.51 -13.13
C GLY A 39 9.27 -3.89 -11.74
N ALA A 40 10.36 -4.22 -11.03
CA ALA A 40 10.60 -3.67 -9.70
C ALA A 40 11.09 -2.22 -9.77
N SER A 41 11.96 -1.88 -10.73
CA SER A 41 12.36 -0.48 -10.97
C SER A 41 11.15 0.40 -11.31
N ASN A 42 10.24 -0.11 -12.16
CA ASN A 42 9.01 0.59 -12.52
C ASN A 42 8.07 0.77 -11.31
N PHE A 43 8.00 -0.22 -10.42
CA PHE A 43 7.19 -0.13 -9.20
C PHE A 43 7.57 1.08 -8.33
N PHE A 44 8.87 1.40 -8.24
CA PHE A 44 9.39 2.56 -7.50
C PHE A 44 9.62 3.82 -8.34
N ALA A 45 9.31 3.81 -9.64
CA ALA A 45 9.66 4.92 -10.54
C ALA A 45 9.04 6.27 -10.13
N LEU A 46 7.84 6.22 -9.55
CA LEU A 46 7.09 7.38 -9.06
C LEU A 46 7.27 7.62 -7.55
N SER A 47 8.03 6.75 -6.87
CA SER A 47 8.35 6.94 -5.46
C SER A 47 9.43 7.99 -5.33
N GLY A 48 9.30 8.81 -4.30
CA GLY A 48 10.25 9.84 -3.95
C GLY A 48 9.61 11.18 -3.58
N GLU A 49 10.29 11.95 -2.76
CA GLU A 49 9.95 13.35 -2.51
C GLU A 49 10.34 14.23 -3.73
N ARG A 50 9.52 15.25 -4.02
CA ARG A 50 9.83 16.20 -5.10
C ARG A 50 11.16 16.92 -4.81
N GLU A 51 12.12 16.82 -5.72
CA GLU A 51 13.43 17.47 -5.59
C GLU A 51 13.30 18.96 -5.25
N ARG A 52 13.94 19.37 -4.16
CA ARG A 52 14.13 20.77 -3.75
C ARG A 52 15.62 21.12 -3.81
N LYS A 53 15.93 22.41 -3.91
CA LYS A 53 17.31 22.92 -3.77
C LYS A 53 17.92 22.38 -2.48
N GLY A 54 18.93 21.51 -2.59
CA GLY A 54 19.66 20.91 -1.47
C GLY A 54 19.15 19.54 -1.00
N SER A 55 18.10 18.98 -1.59
CA SER A 55 17.62 17.62 -1.30
C SER A 55 17.92 16.70 -2.50
N TYR A 56 18.87 15.79 -2.33
CA TYR A 56 19.15 14.75 -3.32
C TYR A 56 18.61 13.43 -2.77
N GLU A 57 17.55 12.92 -3.39
CA GLU A 57 16.99 11.62 -3.01
C GLU A 57 17.86 10.51 -3.56
N LYS A 58 18.54 9.77 -2.67
CA LYS A 58 19.37 8.65 -3.08
C LYS A 58 18.61 7.32 -3.14
N ASN A 59 17.51 7.21 -2.38
CA ASN A 59 16.91 5.93 -2.02
C ASN A 59 15.37 5.91 -2.25
N ARG A 60 14.92 6.28 -3.46
CA ARG A 60 13.48 6.25 -3.82
C ARG A 60 12.85 4.90 -3.45
N GLY A 61 11.77 4.93 -2.68
CA GLY A 61 11.03 3.72 -2.29
C GLY A 61 11.63 2.90 -1.15
N GLU A 62 12.73 3.33 -0.54
CA GLU A 62 13.25 2.67 0.66
C GLU A 62 12.52 3.15 1.91
N PRO A 63 12.14 2.23 2.83
CA PRO A 63 11.53 2.64 4.08
C PRO A 63 12.44 3.55 4.91
N GLU A 64 12.01 4.78 5.18
CA GLU A 64 12.67 5.73 6.10
C GLU A 64 12.23 5.43 7.54
N ALA A 65 10.93 5.23 7.73
CA ALA A 65 10.33 4.94 9.03
C ALA A 65 9.14 4.00 8.89
N ILE A 66 8.91 3.22 9.94
CA ILE A 66 7.72 2.39 10.10
C ILE A 66 6.92 2.96 11.27
N ILE A 67 5.62 3.19 11.07
CA ILE A 67 4.68 3.64 12.10
C ILE A 67 3.56 2.61 12.18
N ALA A 68 3.31 2.11 13.37
CA ALA A 68 2.35 1.06 13.60
C ALA A 68 1.41 1.40 14.75
N PHE A 69 0.11 1.23 14.51
CA PHE A 69 -0.96 1.47 15.47
C PHE A 69 -1.40 0.16 16.10
N ASP A 70 -1.34 0.04 17.43
CA ASP A 70 -1.81 -1.16 18.14
C ASP A 70 -2.29 -0.81 19.55
N SER A 71 -2.95 -1.76 20.20
CA SER A 71 -3.23 -1.77 21.62
C SER A 71 -1.96 -1.58 22.47
N LYS A 72 -2.10 -0.93 23.63
CA LYS A 72 -1.00 -0.79 24.60
C LYS A 72 -0.50 -2.15 25.06
N GLU A 73 -1.40 -3.12 25.21
CA GLU A 73 -1.12 -4.48 25.63
C GLU A 73 -0.19 -5.21 24.65
N ALA A 74 -0.39 -5.04 23.34
CA ALA A 74 0.49 -5.60 22.32
C ALA A 74 1.88 -4.95 22.35
N ILE A 75 1.91 -3.61 22.47
CA ILE A 75 3.15 -2.82 22.50
C ILE A 75 4.00 -3.18 23.73
N GLU A 76 3.36 -3.29 24.89
CA GLU A 76 4.01 -3.61 26.17
C GLU A 76 4.31 -5.11 26.34
N GLY A 77 3.86 -5.95 25.41
CA GLY A 77 4.12 -7.39 25.42
C GLY A 77 3.29 -8.19 26.41
N LYS A 78 2.10 -7.68 26.75
CA LYS A 78 1.13 -8.36 27.63
C LYS A 78 0.30 -9.42 26.89
N LEU A 79 0.32 -9.40 25.55
CA LEU A 79 -0.38 -10.36 24.71
C LEU A 79 0.51 -11.54 24.30
N LYS A 80 -0.07 -12.73 24.22
CA LYS A 80 0.58 -13.90 23.63
C LYS A 80 0.56 -13.76 22.11
N LEU A 81 1.73 -13.60 21.49
CA LEU A 81 1.84 -13.46 20.05
C LEU A 81 1.93 -14.83 19.40
N ASN A 82 1.15 -15.07 18.34
CA ASN A 82 1.20 -16.30 17.56
C ASN A 82 1.76 -15.99 16.18
N TYR A 83 2.98 -16.43 15.91
CA TYR A 83 3.64 -16.26 14.61
C TYR A 83 4.66 -17.37 14.36
N GLN A 84 5.05 -17.53 13.11
CA GLN A 84 6.17 -18.39 12.72
C GLN A 84 6.96 -17.79 11.55
N SER A 85 8.24 -18.13 11.45
CA SER A 85 9.05 -17.90 10.26
C SER A 85 9.83 -19.17 9.94
N ASN A 86 9.53 -19.74 8.79
CA ASN A 86 10.25 -20.85 8.21
C ASN A 86 11.62 -20.39 7.70
N TRP A 87 11.71 -19.16 7.18
CA TRP A 87 12.95 -18.59 6.66
C TRP A 87 14.03 -18.43 7.73
N PHE A 88 13.64 -17.99 8.93
CA PHE A 88 14.58 -17.67 10.00
C PHE A 88 14.41 -18.49 11.28
N ARG A 89 13.61 -19.55 11.22
CA ARG A 89 13.28 -20.46 12.33
C ARG A 89 12.85 -19.70 13.58
N MET A 90 11.89 -18.78 13.39
CA MET A 90 11.33 -17.99 14.47
C MET A 90 9.95 -18.52 14.81
N THR A 91 9.59 -18.57 16.09
CA THR A 91 8.27 -18.97 16.54
C THR A 91 7.83 -18.08 17.69
N GLY A 92 6.55 -17.73 17.69
CA GLY A 92 5.87 -17.10 18.81
C GLY A 92 5.42 -18.14 19.83
N GLY A 93 4.29 -17.87 20.48
CA GLY A 93 3.68 -18.72 21.49
C GLY A 93 4.00 -18.30 22.93
N LYS A 94 4.56 -17.10 23.11
CA LYS A 94 4.83 -16.50 24.43
C LYS A 94 4.35 -15.05 24.46
N GLN A 95 4.28 -14.49 25.66
CA GLN A 95 4.12 -13.06 25.86
C GLN A 95 5.44 -12.36 25.51
N GLU A 96 5.39 -11.44 24.56
CA GLU A 96 6.51 -10.59 24.16
C GLU A 96 5.98 -9.33 23.47
N ALA A 97 6.73 -8.22 23.53
CA ALA A 97 6.36 -6.98 22.88
C ALA A 97 6.32 -7.16 21.35
N ILE A 98 5.24 -6.73 20.69
CA ILE A 98 5.01 -6.89 19.24
C ILE A 98 6.19 -6.38 18.39
N GLY A 99 6.89 -5.35 18.87
CA GLY A 99 8.01 -4.75 18.15
C GLY A 99 9.26 -5.64 18.02
N GLU A 100 9.51 -6.52 18.99
CA GLU A 100 10.71 -7.37 19.04
C GLU A 100 10.79 -8.39 17.91
N PRO A 101 9.77 -9.23 17.65
CA PRO A 101 9.82 -10.18 16.53
C PRO A 101 9.88 -9.46 15.17
N ILE A 102 9.23 -8.30 15.03
CA ILE A 102 9.26 -7.49 13.80
C ILE A 102 10.69 -7.02 13.52
N LYS A 103 11.31 -6.34 14.48
CA LYS A 103 12.69 -5.83 14.38
C LYS A 103 13.65 -6.96 14.07
N LYS A 104 13.57 -8.06 14.83
CA LYS A 104 14.45 -9.24 14.66
C LYS A 104 14.32 -9.85 13.26
N TYR A 105 13.10 -10.01 12.76
CA TYR A 105 12.86 -10.57 11.44
C TYR A 105 13.41 -9.65 10.34
N LEU A 106 13.10 -8.35 10.39
CA LEU A 106 13.55 -7.39 9.37
C LEU A 106 15.07 -7.25 9.34
N CYS A 107 15.75 -7.27 10.50
CA CYS A 107 17.20 -7.28 10.56
C CYS A 107 17.77 -8.52 9.85
N LYS A 108 17.28 -9.73 10.17
CA LYS A 108 17.72 -10.97 9.52
C LYS A 108 17.47 -10.96 8.01
N LEU A 109 16.34 -10.43 7.57
CA LEU A 109 16.00 -10.31 6.16
C LEU A 109 16.98 -9.38 5.43
N LEU A 110 17.21 -8.18 5.97
CA LEU A 110 18.08 -7.19 5.37
C LEU A 110 19.53 -7.66 5.33
N ASP A 111 20.04 -8.25 6.42
CA ASP A 111 21.38 -8.86 6.46
C ASP A 111 21.53 -9.93 5.36
N HIS A 112 20.50 -10.76 5.18
CA HIS A 112 20.51 -11.81 4.17
C HIS A 112 20.49 -11.26 2.74
N LEU A 113 19.59 -10.32 2.44
CA LEU A 113 19.50 -9.68 1.13
C LEU A 113 20.77 -8.89 0.79
N ASN A 114 21.34 -8.17 1.77
CA ASN A 114 22.57 -7.40 1.58
C ASN A 114 23.77 -8.27 1.23
N LYS A 115 23.90 -9.47 1.83
CA LYS A 115 24.92 -10.45 1.42
C LYS A 115 24.76 -10.91 -0.03
N ILE A 116 23.54 -10.97 -0.55
CA ILE A 116 23.31 -11.29 -1.97
C ILE A 116 23.73 -10.08 -2.82
N LEU A 117 23.25 -8.88 -2.48
CA LEU A 117 23.54 -7.66 -3.25
C LEU A 117 25.03 -7.30 -3.27
N GLU A 118 25.74 -7.50 -2.17
CA GLU A 118 27.19 -7.28 -2.08
C GLU A 118 27.97 -8.21 -3.01
N ARG A 119 27.62 -9.51 -3.02
CA ARG A 119 28.23 -10.50 -3.95
C ARG A 119 28.02 -10.14 -5.42
N GLU A 120 26.91 -9.48 -5.73
CA GLU A 120 26.54 -9.07 -7.09
C GLU A 120 27.01 -7.63 -7.42
N GLY A 121 27.66 -6.93 -6.48
CA GLY A 121 28.10 -5.54 -6.67
C GLY A 121 26.96 -4.52 -6.82
N ALA A 122 25.76 -4.82 -6.31
CA ALA A 122 24.53 -4.03 -6.54
C ALA A 122 24.21 -3.01 -5.42
N GLY A 123 25.10 -2.85 -4.44
CA GLY A 123 24.94 -1.97 -3.27
C GLY A 123 23.89 -2.47 -2.27
N GLY A 124 24.10 -2.23 -0.97
CA GLY A 124 23.22 -2.73 0.11
C GLY A 124 22.00 -1.85 0.43
N LEU A 125 20.90 -2.48 0.83
CA LEU A 125 19.68 -1.87 1.37
C LEU A 125 19.91 -1.31 2.77
N ASN A 126 19.19 -0.23 3.08
CA ASN A 126 19.22 0.39 4.40
C ASN A 126 18.11 -0.17 5.30
N HIS A 127 18.38 -0.19 6.61
CA HIS A 127 17.33 -0.37 7.61
C HIS A 127 16.48 0.90 7.71
N PRO A 128 15.21 0.79 8.11
CA PRO A 128 14.45 1.96 8.54
C PRO A 128 15.18 2.63 9.71
N GLY A 129 15.30 3.95 9.66
CA GLY A 129 15.92 4.71 10.76
C GLY A 129 15.08 4.66 12.04
N TYR A 130 13.77 4.49 11.89
CA TYR A 130 12.82 4.54 13.00
C TYR A 130 11.71 3.50 12.90
N PHE A 131 11.29 2.99 14.05
CA PHE A 131 10.09 2.18 14.21
C PHE A 131 9.25 2.72 15.38
N TYR A 132 8.13 3.36 15.06
CA TYR A 132 7.22 3.98 16.02
C TYR A 132 6.01 3.09 16.26
N LEU A 133 5.70 2.86 17.54
CA LEU A 133 4.51 2.14 17.99
C LEU A 133 3.56 3.14 18.67
N ILE A 134 2.38 3.33 18.09
CA ILE A 134 1.36 4.25 18.58
C ILE A 134 0.27 3.45 19.29
N GLY A 135 0.20 3.62 20.60
CA GLY A 135 -0.83 3.01 21.43
C GLY A 135 -2.21 3.61 21.16
N VAL A 136 -3.17 2.77 20.79
CA VAL A 136 -4.58 3.13 20.57
C VAL A 136 -5.53 2.20 21.31
N ASP A 137 -6.74 2.67 21.57
CA ASP A 137 -7.85 1.79 21.86
C ASP A 137 -8.46 1.30 20.54
N TYR A 138 -8.26 0.02 20.21
CA TYR A 138 -8.72 -0.56 18.95
C TYR A 138 -10.25 -0.73 18.87
N GLN A 139 -10.96 -0.55 19.99
CA GLN A 139 -12.42 -0.54 20.07
C GLN A 139 -12.99 0.87 19.93
N ASP A 140 -12.19 1.91 20.20
CA ASP A 140 -12.54 3.31 20.01
C ASP A 140 -12.04 3.79 18.63
N PHE A 141 -12.97 3.83 17.68
CA PHE A 141 -12.68 4.31 16.33
C PHE A 141 -12.20 5.77 16.31
N GLU A 142 -12.71 6.64 17.21
CA GLU A 142 -12.35 8.06 17.24
C GLU A 142 -10.92 8.25 17.74
N ASP A 143 -10.49 7.49 18.77
CA ASP A 143 -9.09 7.51 19.24
C ASP A 143 -8.10 7.16 18.13
N VAL A 144 -8.42 6.11 17.35
CA VAL A 144 -7.56 5.72 16.21
C VAL A 144 -7.60 6.78 15.12
N LEU A 145 -8.78 7.30 14.77
CA LEU A 145 -8.95 8.29 13.71
C LEU A 145 -8.19 9.58 14.02
N ASP A 146 -8.28 10.09 15.24
CA ASP A 146 -7.63 11.32 15.67
C ASP A 146 -6.10 11.19 15.61
N LYS A 147 -5.55 10.09 16.14
CA LYS A 147 -4.11 9.82 16.11
C LYS A 147 -3.62 9.58 14.68
N ALA A 148 -4.39 8.88 13.85
CA ALA A 148 -4.08 8.71 12.43
C ALA A 148 -4.06 10.06 11.69
N GLY A 149 -5.05 10.91 11.95
CA GLY A 149 -5.12 12.27 11.41
C GLY A 149 -3.92 13.11 11.80
N LEU A 150 -3.51 13.07 13.08
CA LEU A 150 -2.32 13.74 13.58
C LEU A 150 -1.05 13.27 12.86
N VAL A 151 -0.85 11.95 12.75
CA VAL A 151 0.31 11.35 12.06
C VAL A 151 0.35 11.79 10.61
N PHE A 152 -0.75 11.63 9.87
CA PHE A 152 -0.78 12.01 8.46
C PHE A 152 -0.55 13.52 8.28
N HIS A 153 -1.15 14.37 9.12
CA HIS A 153 -0.90 15.81 9.05
C HIS A 153 0.58 16.17 9.27
N GLY A 154 1.24 15.50 10.23
CA GLY A 154 2.68 15.63 10.46
C GLY A 154 3.52 15.17 9.27
N LEU A 155 3.05 14.15 8.55
CA LEU A 155 3.71 13.56 7.38
C LEU A 155 3.27 14.16 6.05
N ARG A 156 2.52 15.26 6.01
CA ARG A 156 1.97 15.86 4.77
C ARG A 156 2.99 16.24 3.68
N ARG A 157 4.28 16.20 4.01
CA ARG A 157 5.39 16.50 3.10
C ARG A 157 6.23 15.26 2.75
N LYS A 158 5.89 14.11 3.32
CA LYS A 158 6.58 12.83 3.14
C LYS A 158 5.80 11.95 2.17
N GLU A 159 6.50 11.03 1.52
CA GLU A 159 5.82 9.92 0.87
C GLU A 159 5.33 8.94 1.93
N VAL A 160 4.04 8.63 1.91
CA VAL A 160 3.40 7.78 2.91
C VAL A 160 2.68 6.62 2.23
N TRP A 161 3.04 5.40 2.60
CA TRP A 161 2.35 4.18 2.15
C TRP A 161 1.63 3.54 3.33
N VAL A 162 0.35 3.23 3.14
CA VAL A 162 -0.50 2.68 4.19
C VAL A 162 -0.75 1.19 3.92
N ASN A 163 -0.24 0.37 4.83
CA ASN A 163 -0.49 -1.06 4.88
C ASN A 163 -1.82 -1.34 5.59
N LEU A 164 -2.71 -2.09 4.95
CA LEU A 164 -4.02 -2.43 5.51
C LEU A 164 -4.17 -3.94 5.80
N ILE A 165 -3.06 -4.68 5.87
CA ILE A 165 -3.08 -6.15 6.04
C ILE A 165 -3.48 -6.59 7.45
N GLY A 166 -3.07 -5.85 8.48
CA GLY A 166 -3.40 -6.20 9.86
C GLY A 166 -3.91 -5.02 10.68
N GLY A 167 -4.18 -5.29 11.95
CA GLY A 167 -5.01 -4.44 12.79
C GLY A 167 -6.47 -4.85 12.76
N SER A 168 -7.24 -4.31 13.70
CA SER A 168 -8.68 -4.45 13.67
C SER A 168 -9.25 -3.73 12.44
N ASN A 169 -10.45 -4.12 12.00
CA ASN A 169 -11.13 -3.41 10.92
C ASN A 169 -11.33 -1.93 11.25
N GLN A 170 -11.52 -1.59 12.53
CA GLN A 170 -11.61 -0.24 13.04
C GLN A 170 -10.32 0.55 12.78
N ILE A 171 -9.15 -0.04 13.06
CA ILE A 171 -7.87 0.63 12.82
C ILE A 171 -7.66 0.87 11.32
N ASN A 172 -7.88 -0.16 10.50
CA ASN A 172 -7.70 -0.04 9.05
C ASN A 172 -8.67 0.99 8.43
N LEU A 173 -9.93 0.99 8.88
CA LEU A 173 -10.92 1.98 8.45
C LEU A 173 -10.53 3.40 8.88
N ALA A 174 -10.04 3.57 10.10
CA ALA A 174 -9.60 4.88 10.61
C ALA A 174 -8.39 5.40 9.82
N LEU A 175 -7.39 4.55 9.54
CA LEU A 175 -6.24 4.89 8.69
C LEU A 175 -6.67 5.27 7.27
N MET A 176 -7.60 4.52 6.68
CA MET A 176 -8.16 4.87 5.36
C MET A 176 -8.89 6.22 5.41
N LEU A 177 -9.78 6.44 6.37
CA LEU A 177 -10.56 7.67 6.45
C LEU A 177 -9.70 8.90 6.73
N ALA A 178 -8.79 8.83 7.71
CA ALA A 178 -7.85 9.90 8.00
C ALA A 178 -6.93 10.18 6.81
N GLY A 179 -6.45 9.14 6.13
CA GLY A 179 -5.58 9.30 4.97
C GLY A 179 -6.32 9.90 3.77
N ASN A 180 -7.58 9.52 3.52
CA ASN A 180 -8.40 10.09 2.46
C ASN A 180 -8.78 11.54 2.76
N TYR A 181 -9.07 11.87 4.02
CA TYR A 181 -9.38 13.24 4.44
C TYR A 181 -8.14 14.16 4.35
N THR A 182 -7.00 13.72 4.87
CA THR A 182 -5.75 14.50 4.86
C THR A 182 -5.05 14.50 3.51
N MET A 183 -5.40 13.54 2.65
CA MET A 183 -4.86 13.40 1.31
C MET A 183 -3.35 13.14 1.27
N VAL A 184 -2.79 12.60 2.35
CA VAL A 184 -1.34 12.40 2.54
C VAL A 184 -0.83 11.08 1.99
N PRO A 185 -1.46 9.91 2.24
CA PRO A 185 -1.02 8.66 1.66
C PRO A 185 -0.95 8.72 0.13
N SER A 186 0.19 8.33 -0.43
CA SER A 186 0.36 8.15 -1.87
C SER A 186 -0.12 6.76 -2.31
N ARG A 187 -0.08 5.78 -1.40
CA ARG A 187 -0.56 4.41 -1.64
C ARG A 187 -1.28 3.86 -0.42
N TYR A 188 -2.36 3.15 -0.67
CA TYR A 188 -2.88 2.13 0.23
C TYR A 188 -2.57 0.80 -0.42
N TYR A 189 -2.10 -0.18 0.34
CA TYR A 189 -1.78 -1.48 -0.24
C TYR A 189 -2.17 -2.60 0.70
N TYR A 190 -2.40 -3.74 0.07
CA TYR A 190 -2.78 -4.98 0.71
C TYR A 190 -2.08 -6.14 0.00
N VAL A 191 -1.61 -7.10 0.79
CA VAL A 191 -1.05 -8.35 0.31
C VAL A 191 -1.73 -9.44 1.12
N PHE A 192 -2.36 -10.40 0.46
CA PHE A 192 -3.12 -11.43 1.16
C PHE A 192 -2.20 -12.30 2.03
N GLN A 193 -2.52 -12.33 3.33
CA GLN A 193 -1.89 -13.18 4.32
C GLN A 193 -2.88 -14.24 4.76
N ASN A 194 -2.60 -15.51 4.43
CA ASN A 194 -3.48 -16.64 4.77
C ASN A 194 -2.98 -17.44 5.97
N GLU A 195 -1.80 -17.09 6.51
CA GLU A 195 -1.11 -17.86 7.55
C GLU A 195 -0.44 -16.94 8.58
N LEU A 196 -0.14 -17.48 9.76
CA LEU A 196 0.59 -16.78 10.84
C LEU A 196 2.10 -16.58 10.54
N THR A 197 2.49 -16.59 9.26
CA THR A 197 3.89 -16.48 8.85
C THR A 197 4.38 -15.02 8.87
N LEU A 198 5.67 -14.83 9.17
CA LEU A 198 6.31 -13.51 9.09
C LEU A 198 6.70 -13.13 7.65
N GLU A 199 6.99 -14.13 6.82
CA GLU A 199 7.22 -14.03 5.38
C GLU A 199 5.95 -14.31 4.54
N PRO A 200 5.91 -13.88 3.28
CA PRO A 200 4.86 -14.28 2.35
C PRO A 200 4.98 -15.78 2.02
N SER A 201 3.99 -16.58 2.42
CA SER A 201 4.03 -18.05 2.26
C SER A 201 4.06 -18.50 0.79
N TRP A 202 3.57 -17.66 -0.12
CA TRP A 202 3.57 -17.90 -1.56
C TRP A 202 4.90 -17.58 -2.25
N VAL A 203 5.89 -17.00 -1.54
CA VAL A 203 7.28 -16.93 -2.02
C VAL A 203 7.99 -18.21 -1.61
N LYS A 204 8.42 -19.00 -2.60
CA LYS A 204 9.02 -20.34 -2.40
C LYS A 204 10.39 -20.26 -1.72
N GLY A 205 10.39 -20.19 -0.38
CA GLY A 205 11.59 -20.17 0.45
C GLY A 205 12.33 -18.82 0.43
N LEU A 206 13.33 -18.71 1.32
CA LEU A 206 14.20 -17.55 1.41
C LEU A 206 15.07 -17.48 0.14
N PRO A 207 15.06 -16.38 -0.64
CA PRO A 207 15.88 -16.27 -1.86
C PRO A 207 17.37 -16.45 -1.57
N GLN A 208 18.11 -17.28 -2.33
CA GLN A 208 19.52 -17.58 -2.03
C GLN A 208 20.53 -16.81 -2.92
N ASN A 209 20.05 -16.31 -4.06
CA ASN A 209 20.86 -15.65 -5.09
C ASN A 209 20.03 -14.60 -5.86
N ALA A 210 20.67 -13.87 -6.78
CA ALA A 210 20.04 -12.83 -7.58
C ALA A 210 18.86 -13.33 -8.43
N ARG A 211 18.94 -14.56 -8.97
CA ARG A 211 17.87 -15.16 -9.77
C ARG A 211 16.63 -15.44 -8.93
N ASP A 212 16.81 -15.95 -7.71
CA ASP A 212 15.69 -16.20 -6.79
C ASP A 212 15.00 -14.89 -6.39
N ILE A 213 15.77 -13.82 -6.16
CA ILE A 213 15.21 -12.48 -5.85
C ILE A 213 14.35 -11.97 -7.00
N LYS A 214 14.83 -12.05 -8.24
CA LYS A 214 14.08 -11.62 -9.42
C LYS A 214 12.79 -12.41 -9.60
N LYS A 215 12.86 -13.73 -9.44
CA LYS A 215 11.67 -14.61 -9.50
C LYS A 215 10.67 -14.30 -8.39
N ALA A 216 11.14 -14.03 -7.18
CA ALA A 216 10.28 -13.61 -6.08
C ALA A 216 9.64 -12.25 -6.37
N ALA A 217 10.38 -11.32 -6.98
CA ALA A 217 9.86 -10.01 -7.37
C ALA A 217 8.72 -10.12 -8.41
N ASP A 218 8.85 -10.95 -9.44
CA ASP A 218 7.75 -11.21 -10.39
C ASP A 218 6.49 -11.67 -9.66
N ARG A 219 6.65 -12.67 -8.79
CA ARG A 219 5.53 -13.20 -7.99
C ARG A 219 4.93 -12.15 -7.06
N ILE A 220 5.75 -11.29 -6.46
CA ILE A 220 5.28 -10.21 -5.61
C ILE A 220 4.46 -9.20 -6.42
N LEU A 221 4.92 -8.83 -7.61
CA LEU A 221 4.19 -7.90 -8.48
C LEU A 221 2.83 -8.48 -8.88
N ASP A 222 2.74 -9.80 -9.10
CA ASP A 222 1.49 -10.50 -9.41
C ASP A 222 0.51 -10.54 -8.23
N GLU A 223 1.00 -10.53 -6.99
CA GLU A 223 0.19 -10.63 -5.76
C GLU A 223 -0.06 -9.27 -5.09
N TRP A 224 0.71 -8.24 -5.45
CA TRP A 224 0.56 -6.91 -4.88
C TRP A 224 -0.78 -6.29 -5.30
N ARG A 225 -1.51 -5.75 -4.33
CA ARG A 225 -2.77 -5.05 -4.57
C ARG A 225 -2.70 -3.66 -3.95
N ASP A 226 -2.57 -2.63 -4.80
CA ASP A 226 -2.83 -1.26 -4.34
C ASP A 226 -4.34 -1.12 -4.11
N ILE A 227 -4.76 -0.75 -2.90
CA ILE A 227 -6.14 -0.35 -2.64
C ILE A 227 -6.31 1.07 -3.20
N LEU A 228 -7.35 1.23 -3.99
CA LEU A 228 -7.66 2.51 -4.60
C LEU A 228 -7.96 3.53 -3.50
N PRO A 229 -7.28 4.70 -3.51
CA PRO A 229 -7.63 5.77 -2.59
C PRO A 229 -9.11 6.14 -2.73
N ILE A 230 -9.90 5.87 -1.70
CA ILE A 230 -11.32 6.27 -1.63
C ILE A 230 -11.36 7.74 -1.23
N ASN A 231 -10.89 8.61 -2.12
CA ASN A 231 -10.90 10.04 -1.83
C ASN A 231 -12.33 10.57 -2.00
N LEU A 232 -12.89 11.04 -0.88
CA LEU A 232 -14.15 11.75 -0.84
C LEU A 232 -14.05 12.99 -1.73
N GLY A 233 -14.69 12.96 -2.90
CA GLY A 233 -14.71 14.06 -3.88
C GLY A 233 -13.98 13.82 -5.21
N PHE A 234 -13.27 12.69 -5.40
CA PHE A 234 -12.62 12.38 -6.70
C PHE A 234 -13.46 11.58 -7.67
N GLY A 235 -14.51 10.90 -7.19
CA GLY A 235 -15.41 10.12 -8.04
C GLY A 235 -15.80 10.86 -9.32
N PRO A 236 -16.24 12.12 -9.26
CA PRO A 236 -16.56 12.92 -10.44
C PRO A 236 -15.38 13.14 -11.40
N ILE A 237 -14.18 13.48 -10.88
CA ILE A 237 -12.97 13.67 -11.71
C ILE A 237 -12.58 12.36 -12.40
N LEU A 238 -12.52 11.26 -11.65
CA LEU A 238 -12.13 9.95 -12.17
C LEU A 238 -13.15 9.43 -13.19
N ASN A 239 -14.44 9.68 -12.96
CA ASN A 239 -15.48 9.35 -13.92
C ASN A 239 -15.34 10.15 -15.22
N GLU A 240 -15.05 11.45 -15.15
CA GLU A 240 -14.83 12.26 -16.35
C GLU A 240 -13.57 11.83 -17.11
N LEU A 241 -12.45 11.57 -16.41
CA LEU A 241 -11.23 11.04 -17.02
C LEU A 241 -11.49 9.67 -17.64
N GLY A 242 -12.16 8.76 -16.92
CA GLY A 242 -12.52 7.43 -17.41
C GLY A 242 -13.42 7.49 -18.64
N ARG A 243 -14.43 8.37 -18.64
CA ARG A 243 -15.28 8.61 -19.81
C ARG A 243 -14.46 9.08 -21.01
N LYS A 244 -13.51 10.00 -20.80
CA LYS A 244 -12.64 10.49 -21.89
C LYS A 244 -11.76 9.38 -22.47
N PHE A 245 -11.07 8.61 -21.63
CA PHE A 245 -10.13 7.59 -22.09
C PHE A 245 -10.84 6.33 -22.61
N PHE A 246 -11.88 5.84 -21.94
CA PHE A 246 -12.46 4.51 -22.22
C PHE A 246 -13.77 4.55 -22.99
N VAL A 247 -14.61 5.57 -22.78
CA VAL A 247 -15.90 5.71 -23.50
C VAL A 247 -15.70 6.49 -24.80
N GLU A 248 -15.09 7.67 -24.73
CA GLU A 248 -14.75 8.48 -25.91
C GLU A 248 -13.50 7.95 -26.66
N LYS A 249 -12.82 6.93 -26.11
CA LYS A 249 -11.63 6.28 -26.69
C LYS A 249 -10.50 7.24 -27.04
N LYS A 250 -10.35 8.36 -26.31
CA LYS A 250 -9.22 9.26 -26.50
C LYS A 250 -7.94 8.57 -26.01
N LYS A 251 -6.90 8.55 -26.83
CA LYS A 251 -5.58 8.03 -26.42
C LYS A 251 -4.82 9.00 -25.52
N LEU A 252 -4.99 10.30 -25.76
CA LEU A 252 -4.33 11.38 -25.04
C LEU A 252 -5.35 12.47 -24.68
N LEU A 253 -5.14 13.09 -23.53
CA LEU A 253 -5.79 14.34 -23.12
C LEU A 253 -4.75 15.43 -23.02
N SER A 254 -5.06 16.61 -23.54
CA SER A 254 -4.22 17.78 -23.31
C SER A 254 -4.24 18.19 -21.84
N LYS A 255 -3.16 18.84 -21.37
CA LYS A 255 -3.07 19.41 -20.03
C LYS A 255 -4.22 20.35 -19.72
N ARG A 256 -4.63 21.16 -20.70
CA ARG A 256 -5.79 22.05 -20.61
C ARG A 256 -7.09 21.27 -20.37
N GLU A 257 -7.31 20.15 -21.04
CA GLU A 257 -8.50 19.31 -20.80
C GLU A 257 -8.52 18.76 -19.38
N VAL A 258 -7.39 18.26 -18.88
CA VAL A 258 -7.29 17.76 -17.50
C VAL A 258 -7.54 18.89 -16.49
N ILE A 259 -6.95 20.07 -16.70
CA ILE A 259 -7.18 21.25 -15.85
C ILE A 259 -8.65 21.67 -15.88
N ASN A 260 -9.33 21.60 -17.02
CA ASN A 260 -10.76 21.91 -17.11
C ASN A 260 -11.61 20.92 -16.31
N ILE A 261 -11.30 19.62 -16.36
CA ILE A 261 -11.97 18.59 -15.53
C ILE A 261 -11.77 18.90 -14.05
N LEU A 262 -10.54 19.27 -13.64
CA LEU A 262 -10.25 19.66 -12.27
C LEU A 262 -11.05 20.90 -11.84
N ALA A 263 -11.03 21.96 -12.65
CA ALA A 263 -11.71 23.22 -12.37
C ALA A 263 -13.22 23.04 -12.22
N LYS A 264 -13.85 22.21 -13.07
CA LYS A 264 -15.28 21.89 -12.99
C LYS A 264 -15.66 21.23 -11.66
N ASN A 265 -14.72 20.54 -11.03
CA ASN A 265 -14.91 19.84 -9.76
C ASN A 265 -14.34 20.62 -8.56
N GLY A 266 -14.01 21.91 -8.73
CA GLY A 266 -13.53 22.77 -7.65
C GLY A 266 -12.03 22.66 -7.34
N TYR A 267 -11.25 21.99 -8.21
CA TYR A 267 -9.80 21.81 -8.04
C TYR A 267 -8.99 22.71 -8.97
N THR A 268 -7.76 23.02 -8.58
CA THR A 268 -6.82 23.82 -9.40
C THR A 268 -5.78 22.93 -10.05
N GLU A 269 -4.98 23.47 -10.98
CA GLU A 269 -3.85 22.76 -11.61
C GLU A 269 -2.83 22.21 -10.60
N LYS A 270 -2.78 22.76 -9.39
CA LYS A 270 -1.92 22.26 -8.29
C LYS A 270 -2.26 20.82 -7.90
N PHE A 271 -3.42 20.33 -8.31
CA PHE A 271 -3.86 18.96 -8.10
C PHE A 271 -3.28 17.96 -9.11
N LEU A 272 -2.79 18.43 -10.26
CA LEU A 272 -2.26 17.59 -11.34
C LEU A 272 -1.13 16.64 -10.91
N PRO A 273 -0.14 17.06 -10.10
CA PRO A 273 0.90 16.16 -9.60
C PRO A 273 0.33 14.97 -8.81
N LYS A 274 -0.81 15.16 -8.13
CA LYS A 274 -1.45 14.08 -7.39
C LYS A 274 -2.09 13.04 -8.33
N LEU A 275 -2.73 13.47 -9.41
CA LEU A 275 -3.24 12.54 -10.42
C LEU A 275 -2.11 11.72 -11.08
N ILE A 276 -0.95 12.34 -11.28
CA ILE A 276 0.23 11.70 -11.86
C ILE A 276 0.85 10.71 -10.87
N THR A 277 1.14 11.15 -9.65
CA THR A 277 1.80 10.33 -8.62
C THR A 277 0.94 9.15 -8.17
N SER A 278 -0.38 9.31 -8.11
CA SER A 278 -1.33 8.23 -7.86
C SER A 278 -1.55 7.32 -9.08
N GLY A 279 -0.92 7.59 -10.23
CA GLY A 279 -0.98 6.75 -11.42
C GLY A 279 -2.33 6.78 -12.14
N TYR A 280 -3.16 7.81 -11.93
CA TYR A 280 -4.43 7.96 -12.69
C TYR A 280 -4.18 8.44 -14.11
N ILE A 281 -3.16 9.26 -14.31
CA ILE A 281 -2.69 9.72 -15.62
C ILE A 281 -1.18 9.64 -15.67
N VAL A 282 -0.63 9.47 -16.87
CA VAL A 282 0.82 9.46 -17.10
C VAL A 282 1.17 10.55 -18.11
N PRO A 283 2.15 11.43 -17.81
CA PRO A 283 2.59 12.44 -18.77
C PRO A 283 3.13 11.80 -20.05
N GLU A 284 2.74 12.34 -21.20
CA GLU A 284 3.24 11.98 -22.52
C GLU A 284 3.75 13.26 -23.21
N GLY A 285 5.00 13.63 -22.94
CA GLY A 285 5.54 14.95 -23.29
C GLY A 285 5.16 16.03 -22.26
N GLU A 286 5.23 17.30 -22.67
CA GLU A 286 5.04 18.44 -21.74
C GLU A 286 3.56 18.77 -21.47
N ASP A 287 2.68 18.55 -22.46
CA ASP A 287 1.31 19.06 -22.46
C ASP A 287 0.23 18.00 -22.72
N ALA A 288 0.56 16.72 -22.65
CA ALA A 288 -0.40 15.64 -22.83
C ALA A 288 -0.29 14.56 -21.76
N PHE A 289 -1.39 13.84 -21.56
CA PHE A 289 -1.55 12.77 -20.60
C PHE A 289 -2.23 11.58 -21.25
N LYS A 290 -1.72 10.38 -21.00
CA LYS A 290 -2.44 9.13 -21.25
C LYS A 290 -3.08 8.60 -19.97
N ALA A 291 -3.98 7.64 -20.11
CA ALA A 291 -4.51 6.90 -18.97
C ALA A 291 -3.37 6.23 -18.21
N GLY A 292 -3.37 6.37 -16.88
CA GLY A 292 -2.43 5.67 -16.03
C GLY A 292 -2.97 4.31 -15.58
N PRO A 293 -2.08 3.41 -15.11
CA PRO A 293 -2.44 2.04 -14.75
C PRO A 293 -3.50 1.99 -13.65
N THR A 294 -3.51 2.95 -12.71
CA THR A 294 -4.52 3.02 -11.66
C THR A 294 -5.91 3.31 -12.22
N LEU A 295 -6.01 4.22 -13.20
CA LEU A 295 -7.27 4.59 -13.82
C LEU A 295 -7.81 3.47 -14.73
N GLU A 296 -6.93 2.77 -15.46
CA GLU A 296 -7.28 1.58 -16.25
C GLU A 296 -7.85 0.48 -15.37
N ARG A 297 -7.20 0.21 -14.24
CA ARG A 297 -7.68 -0.78 -13.27
C ARG A 297 -9.04 -0.39 -12.69
N ILE A 298 -9.24 0.87 -12.29
CA ILE A 298 -10.58 1.35 -11.85
C ILE A 298 -11.62 1.11 -12.92
N ALA A 299 -11.34 1.50 -14.16
CA ALA A 299 -12.31 1.35 -15.24
C ALA A 299 -12.66 -0.12 -15.46
N GLY A 300 -11.69 -1.03 -15.35
CA GLY A 300 -11.91 -2.47 -15.37
C GLY A 300 -12.78 -2.94 -14.20
N ASP A 301 -12.35 -2.67 -12.96
CA ASP A 301 -12.98 -3.17 -11.73
C ASP A 301 -14.43 -2.66 -11.57
N PHE A 302 -14.69 -1.41 -11.95
CA PHE A 302 -15.99 -0.75 -11.79
C PHE A 302 -16.87 -0.76 -13.05
N SER A 303 -16.38 -1.28 -14.18
CA SER A 303 -17.13 -1.31 -15.45
C SER A 303 -18.51 -1.96 -15.33
N LYS A 304 -18.66 -2.95 -14.44
CA LYS A 304 -19.90 -3.71 -14.24
C LYS A 304 -20.92 -3.01 -13.34
N PHE A 305 -20.50 -2.06 -12.53
CA PHE A 305 -21.38 -1.45 -11.52
C PHE A 305 -22.53 -0.64 -12.13
N PRO A 306 -22.32 0.14 -13.21
CA PRO A 306 -23.43 0.79 -13.91
C PRO A 306 -24.46 -0.19 -14.50
N GLU A 307 -24.03 -1.40 -14.89
CA GLU A 307 -24.95 -2.44 -15.39
C GLU A 307 -25.86 -2.95 -14.25
N TYR A 308 -25.31 -3.09 -13.04
CA TYR A 308 -26.08 -3.45 -11.85
C TYR A 308 -27.09 -2.37 -11.44
N GLN A 309 -26.74 -1.09 -11.61
CA GLN A 309 -27.62 0.03 -11.24
C GLN A 309 -28.98 0.00 -11.97
N ASN A 310 -29.00 -0.51 -13.21
CA ASN A 310 -30.22 -0.61 -14.01
C ASN A 310 -30.90 -1.98 -13.93
N SER A 311 -30.20 -3.02 -13.46
CA SER A 311 -30.68 -4.42 -13.48
C SER A 311 -31.02 -5.00 -12.11
N ILE A 312 -30.50 -4.41 -11.03
CA ILE A 312 -30.74 -4.85 -9.65
C ILE A 312 -31.69 -3.86 -8.97
N THR A 313 -32.99 -4.12 -9.08
CA THR A 313 -34.06 -3.29 -8.48
C THR A 313 -34.45 -3.72 -7.07
N ASP A 314 -34.15 -4.97 -6.71
CA ASP A 314 -34.52 -5.59 -5.43
C ASP A 314 -33.55 -6.73 -5.07
N PHE A 315 -33.70 -7.24 -3.85
CA PHE A 315 -32.85 -8.33 -3.35
C PHE A 315 -33.14 -9.68 -4.03
N GLY A 316 -34.31 -9.85 -4.66
CA GLY A 316 -34.60 -11.01 -5.52
C GLY A 316 -33.65 -11.05 -6.71
N LYS A 317 -33.45 -9.92 -7.39
CA LYS A 317 -32.44 -9.78 -8.46
C LYS A 317 -31.00 -9.93 -7.96
N VAL A 318 -30.70 -9.47 -6.75
CA VAL A 318 -29.40 -9.78 -6.11
C VAL A 318 -29.22 -11.30 -5.98
N ARG A 319 -30.24 -12.03 -5.51
CA ARG A 319 -30.20 -13.49 -5.39
C ARG A 319 -30.00 -14.18 -6.73
N GLU A 320 -30.76 -13.79 -7.76
CA GLU A 320 -30.60 -14.33 -9.11
C GLU A 320 -29.17 -14.12 -9.65
N ASN A 321 -28.57 -12.94 -9.43
CA ASN A 321 -27.23 -12.62 -9.92
C ASN A 321 -26.12 -13.32 -9.13
N LEU A 322 -26.28 -13.51 -7.82
CA LEU A 322 -25.31 -14.21 -6.98
C LEU A 322 -25.43 -15.74 -7.10
N GLY A 323 -26.60 -16.25 -7.50
CA GLY A 323 -26.88 -17.68 -7.67
C GLY A 323 -26.53 -18.47 -6.41
N ASP A 324 -25.72 -19.51 -6.58
CA ASP A 324 -25.29 -20.39 -5.47
C ASP A 324 -24.31 -19.72 -4.48
N SER A 325 -23.85 -18.49 -4.76
CA SER A 325 -22.96 -17.75 -3.85
C SER A 325 -23.70 -17.10 -2.68
N ILE A 326 -25.03 -17.11 -2.67
CA ILE A 326 -25.86 -16.60 -1.58
C ILE A 326 -26.73 -17.72 -1.00
N LYS A 327 -26.72 -17.84 0.32
CA LYS A 327 -27.58 -18.76 1.05
C LYS A 327 -28.50 -17.97 1.97
N GLU A 328 -29.80 -18.14 1.77
CA GLU A 328 -30.81 -17.60 2.68
C GLU A 328 -30.83 -18.46 3.96
N VAL A 329 -30.65 -17.82 5.12
CA VAL A 329 -30.71 -18.46 6.43
C VAL A 329 -31.90 -17.89 7.18
N GLU A 330 -32.87 -18.74 7.51
CA GLU A 330 -34.05 -18.33 8.23
C GLU A 330 -33.69 -17.95 9.68
N PHE A 331 -34.01 -16.73 10.07
CA PHE A 331 -33.77 -16.25 11.42
C PHE A 331 -34.95 -16.63 12.33
N LYS A 332 -34.97 -17.88 12.79
CA LYS A 332 -35.88 -18.35 13.85
C LYS A 332 -35.17 -18.21 15.21
N CYS A 333 -35.71 -17.36 16.08
CA CYS A 333 -35.25 -17.20 17.46
C CYS A 333 -35.83 -18.27 18.38
#